data_AF-A0A2D5B388-F1
#
_entry.id   AF-A0A2D5B388-F1
#
_cell.length_a   1.000
_cell.length_b   1.000
_cell.length_c   1.000
_cell.angle_alpha   90.00
_cell.angle_beta   90.00
_cell.angle_gamma   90.00
#
_symmetry.space_group_name_H-M   'P 1'
#
loop_
_entity.id
_entity.type
_entity.pdbx_description
1 polymer ?
#
loop_
_entity_poly.entity_id
_entity_poly.type
_entity_poly.pdbx_seq_one_letter_code
_entity_poly.pdbx_strand_id
1 'polypeptide(L)'
;MPQDQSSTPGNPPRNASDPRERLDELIAHTIDVPVLAEVLQRQPAPDAADALERLDEEDVRDVLKVMDDQAAADALTEMESNLVSSILDDLIDE
;
A
#
# COMPACT_ATOMS: atom_id res chain seq x y z
N MET A 1 53.70 3.03 8.53
CA MET A 1 52.31 3.25 8.07
C MET A 1 51.49 2.03 8.48
N PRO A 2 50.41 2.18 9.26
CA PRO A 2 49.43 1.11 9.41
C PRO A 2 48.09 1.53 8.78
N GLN A 3 47.76 0.86 7.67
CA GLN A 3 46.43 0.81 7.09
C GLN A 3 46.05 -0.67 7.11
N ASP A 4 45.09 -1.05 7.95
CA ASP A 4 44.07 -2.02 7.55
C ASP A 4 42.88 -1.86 8.50
N GLN A 5 42.01 -0.93 8.10
CA GLN A 5 40.64 -0.91 8.58
C GLN A 5 39.96 -2.10 7.93
N SER A 6 39.92 -3.23 8.61
CA SER A 6 39.03 -4.34 8.25
C SER A 6 37.61 -3.87 8.52
N SER A 7 37.08 -3.15 7.53
CA SER A 7 35.69 -2.74 7.39
C SER A 7 34.82 -3.98 7.50
N THR A 8 34.21 -4.16 8.67
CA THR A 8 32.96 -4.88 8.78
C THR A 8 32.04 -4.33 7.68
N PRO A 9 31.58 -5.13 6.71
CA PRO A 9 30.45 -4.68 5.91
C PRO A 9 29.28 -4.66 6.89
N GLY A 10 29.00 -3.47 7.43
CA GLY A 10 27.76 -3.18 8.11
C GLY A 10 26.67 -3.47 7.10
N ASN A 11 26.14 -4.69 7.16
CA ASN A 11 24.94 -5.08 6.47
C ASN A 11 23.87 -4.08 6.95
N PRO A 12 23.37 -3.16 6.13
CA PRO A 12 22.28 -2.30 6.58
C PRO A 12 21.12 -3.22 6.96
N PRO A 13 20.36 -2.90 8.02
CA PRO A 13 19.18 -3.67 8.36
C PRO A 13 18.30 -3.73 7.12
N ARG A 14 18.04 -4.94 6.64
CA ARG A 14 17.29 -5.25 5.42
C ARG A 14 15.78 -4.97 5.57
N ASN A 15 15.43 -3.92 6.30
CA ASN A 15 14.08 -3.66 6.76
C ASN A 15 13.83 -2.15 6.93
N ALA A 16 14.09 -1.41 5.86
CA ALA A 16 13.62 -0.05 5.66
C ALA A 16 13.35 0.17 4.17
N SER A 17 12.80 -0.84 3.49
CA SER A 17 12.20 -0.59 2.17
C SER A 17 11.13 0.47 2.39
N ASP A 18 11.23 1.58 1.64
CA ASP A 18 10.20 2.61 1.68
C ASP A 18 8.83 1.93 1.51
N PRO A 19 7.79 2.35 2.22
CA PRO A 19 6.48 1.72 2.10
C PRO A 19 5.96 1.75 0.65
N ARG A 20 6.44 2.72 -0.15
CA ARG A 20 6.25 2.80 -1.60
C ARG A 20 7.01 1.71 -2.38
N GLU A 21 8.27 1.43 -2.05
CA GLU A 21 9.03 0.33 -2.68
C GLU A 21 8.43 -1.04 -2.33
N ARG A 22 7.99 -1.22 -1.08
CA ARG A 22 7.31 -2.44 -0.65
C ARG A 22 5.99 -2.63 -1.38
N LEU A 23 5.24 -1.55 -1.58
CA LEU A 23 4.00 -1.54 -2.36
C LEU A 23 4.25 -1.97 -3.82
N ASP A 24 5.25 -1.38 -4.49
CA ASP A 24 5.60 -1.73 -5.88
C ASP A 24 6.00 -3.22 -6.01
N GLU A 25 6.72 -3.77 -5.02
CA GLU A 25 7.06 -5.21 -4.98
C GLU A 25 5.81 -6.10 -4.80
N LEU A 26 4.84 -5.69 -3.97
CA LEU A 26 3.58 -6.42 -3.76
C LEU A 26 2.71 -6.44 -5.02
N ILE A 27 2.61 -5.31 -5.72
CA ILE A 27 1.87 -5.19 -6.99
C ILE A 27 2.50 -6.10 -8.05
N ALA A 28 3.83 -6.24 -8.07
CA ALA A 28 4.55 -7.03 -9.06
C ALA A 28 4.54 -8.56 -8.82
N HIS A 29 4.19 -9.06 -7.62
CA HIS A 29 4.47 -10.45 -7.23
C HIS A 29 3.30 -11.31 -6.73
N THR A 30 2.05 -10.90 -7.00
CA THR A 30 0.80 -11.42 -6.41
C THR A 30 0.46 -10.66 -5.13
N ILE A 31 -0.65 -9.92 -5.18
CA ILE A 31 -1.07 -8.99 -4.13
C ILE A 31 -1.51 -9.79 -2.90
N ASP A 32 -0.71 -9.72 -1.84
CA ASP A 32 -1.14 -10.15 -0.52
C ASP A 32 -2.02 -9.02 0.07
N VAL A 33 -3.29 -9.01 -0.33
CA VAL A 33 -4.33 -8.04 0.05
C VAL A 33 -4.26 -7.61 1.53
N PRO A 34 -4.19 -8.53 2.52
CA PRO A 34 -4.12 -8.11 3.93
C PRO A 34 -2.84 -7.35 4.28
N VAL A 35 -1.70 -7.69 3.66
CA VAL A 35 -0.44 -6.98 3.87
C VAL A 35 -0.51 -5.59 3.24
N LEU A 36 -1.14 -5.49 2.08
CA LEU A 36 -1.35 -4.22 1.38
C LEU A 36 -2.25 -3.29 2.20
N ALA A 37 -3.38 -3.80 2.69
CA ALA A 37 -4.26 -3.05 3.58
C ALA A 37 -3.53 -2.55 4.84
N GLU A 38 -2.69 -3.37 5.48
CA GLU A 38 -1.87 -2.93 6.63
C GLU A 38 -0.89 -1.82 6.28
N VAL A 39 -0.29 -1.86 5.09
CA VAL A 39 0.66 -0.82 4.63
C VAL A 39 -0.09 0.48 4.35
N LEU A 40 -1.22 0.41 3.66
CA LEU A 40 -2.05 1.58 3.31
C LEU A 40 -2.64 2.26 4.54
N GLN A 41 -3.08 1.50 5.55
CA GLN A 41 -3.57 2.06 6.83
C GLN A 41 -2.52 2.85 7.59
N ARG A 42 -1.23 2.56 7.36
CA ARG A 42 -0.11 3.25 8.01
C ARG A 42 0.37 4.45 7.20
N GLN A 43 -0.15 4.64 5.99
CA GLN A 43 0.12 5.77 5.11
C GLN A 43 -0.96 6.84 5.27
N PRO A 44 -0.65 8.12 4.95
CA PRO A 44 -1.67 9.16 4.91
C PRO A 44 -2.67 8.88 3.77
N ALA A 45 -3.93 9.28 3.96
CA ALA A 45 -5.02 9.12 3.02
C ALA A 45 -4.66 9.40 1.54
N PRO A 46 -3.98 10.51 1.18
CA PRO A 46 -3.61 10.77 -0.22
C PRO A 46 -2.59 9.77 -0.79
N ASP A 47 -1.64 9.29 0.01
CA ASP A 47 -0.69 8.25 -0.44
C ASP A 47 -1.38 6.90 -0.60
N ALA A 48 -2.32 6.58 0.29
CA ALA A 48 -3.12 5.36 0.19
C ALA A 48 -4.04 5.39 -1.04
N ALA A 49 -4.67 6.52 -1.33
CA ALA A 49 -5.48 6.72 -2.53
C ALA A 49 -4.66 6.55 -3.82
N ASP A 50 -3.48 7.19 -3.93
CA ASP A 50 -2.58 7.05 -5.08
C ASP A 50 -2.16 5.58 -5.28
N ALA A 51 -1.92 4.86 -4.18
CA ALA A 51 -1.62 3.44 -4.23
C ALA A 51 -2.81 2.58 -4.69
N LEU A 52 -4.03 2.87 -4.23
CA LEU A 52 -5.25 2.18 -4.67
C LEU A 52 -5.55 2.44 -6.14
N GLU A 53 -5.30 3.65 -6.65
CA GLU A 53 -5.47 3.98 -8.09
C GLU A 53 -4.50 3.24 -9.02
N ARG A 54 -3.45 2.65 -8.47
CA ARG A 54 -2.50 1.81 -9.22
C ARG A 54 -2.92 0.34 -9.30
N LEU A 55 -3.94 -0.05 -8.54
CA LEU A 55 -4.50 -1.40 -8.50
C LEU A 55 -5.72 -1.48 -9.43
N ASP A 56 -6.07 -2.70 -9.81
CA ASP A 56 -7.33 -2.95 -10.50
C ASP A 56 -8.52 -2.80 -9.53
N GLU A 57 -9.70 -2.47 -10.07
CA GLU A 57 -10.92 -2.24 -9.26
C GLU A 57 -11.26 -3.41 -8.32
N GLU A 58 -11.00 -4.66 -8.75
CA GLU A 58 -11.21 -5.87 -7.94
C GLU A 58 -10.26 -5.91 -6.73
N ASP A 59 -8.96 -5.62 -6.93
CA ASP A 59 -7.97 -5.60 -5.85
C ASP A 59 -8.22 -4.45 -4.87
N VAL A 60 -8.64 -3.28 -5.36
CA VAL A 60 -9.03 -2.16 -4.50
C VAL A 60 -10.17 -2.56 -3.58
N ARG A 61 -11.18 -3.28 -4.09
CA ARG A 61 -12.31 -3.77 -3.27
C ARG A 61 -11.84 -4.73 -2.19
N ASP A 62 -11.04 -5.72 -2.56
CA ASP A 62 -10.52 -6.69 -1.60
C ASP A 62 -9.68 -6.02 -0.52
N VAL A 63 -8.86 -5.03 -0.89
CA VAL A 63 -8.10 -4.22 0.07
C VAL A 63 -9.03 -3.43 0.98
N LEU A 64 -10.01 -2.71 0.44
CA LEU A 64 -10.97 -1.92 1.22
C LEU A 64 -11.80 -2.78 2.19
N LYS A 65 -12.15 -4.02 1.82
CA LYS A 65 -12.84 -4.99 2.70
C LYS A 65 -11.99 -5.44 3.88
N VAL A 66 -10.67 -5.43 3.74
CA VAL A 66 -9.71 -5.83 4.80
C VAL A 66 -9.19 -4.62 5.58
N MET A 67 -9.24 -3.43 4.99
CA MET A 67 -8.80 -2.18 5.58
C MET A 67 -9.79 -1.68 6.64
N ASP A 68 -9.31 -0.94 7.63
CA ASP A 68 -10.19 -0.31 8.63
C ASP A 68 -11.14 0.67 7.95
N ASP A 69 -12.43 0.63 8.31
CA ASP A 69 -13.50 1.41 7.67
C ASP A 69 -13.17 2.91 7.60
N GLN A 70 -12.50 3.43 8.64
CA GLN A 70 -12.15 4.84 8.69
C GLN A 70 -10.99 5.18 7.73
N ALA A 71 -9.98 4.32 7.65
CA ALA A 71 -8.89 4.48 6.69
C ALA A 71 -9.39 4.31 5.24
N ALA A 72 -10.32 3.38 5.01
CA ALA A 72 -10.97 3.17 3.73
C ALA A 72 -11.77 4.40 3.30
N ALA A 73 -12.57 4.98 4.19
CA ALA A 73 -13.33 6.20 3.91
C ALA A 73 -12.41 7.40 3.62
N ASP A 74 -11.31 7.56 4.36
CA ASP A 74 -10.31 8.59 4.12
C ASP A 74 -9.64 8.42 2.75
N ALA A 75 -9.20 7.19 2.41
CA ALA A 75 -8.60 6.91 1.11
C ALA A 75 -9.61 7.12 -0.05
N LEU A 76 -10.85 6.67 0.10
CA LEU A 76 -11.93 6.89 -0.88
C LEU A 76 -12.29 8.37 -1.04
N THR A 77 -12.11 9.18 0.00
CA THR A 77 -12.34 10.64 -0.09
C THR A 77 -11.29 11.32 -0.96
N GLU A 78 -10.06 10.82 -0.92
CA GLU A 78 -8.93 11.35 -1.68
C GLU A 78 -8.86 10.76 -3.12
N MET A 79 -9.46 9.59 -3.37
CA MET A 79 -9.54 8.95 -4.70
C MET A 79 -10.48 9.68 -5.67
N GLU A 80 -10.25 9.52 -6.98
CA GLU A 80 -11.14 10.07 -8.00
C GLU A 80 -12.60 9.62 -7.84
N SER A 81 -13.52 10.60 -7.82
CA SER A 81 -14.94 10.37 -7.48
C SER A 81 -15.67 9.39 -8.40
N ASN A 82 -15.21 9.21 -9.64
CA ASN A 82 -15.80 8.23 -10.57
C ASN A 82 -15.46 6.79 -10.19
N LEU A 83 -14.17 6.51 -9.89
CA LEU A 83 -13.70 5.18 -9.46
C LEU A 83 -14.35 4.79 -8.13
N VAL A 84 -14.40 5.73 -7.19
CA VAL A 84 -15.04 5.58 -5.89
C VAL A 84 -16.52 5.21 -6.02
N SER A 85 -17.26 5.87 -6.91
CA SER A 85 -18.68 5.55 -7.11
C SER A 85 -18.91 4.15 -7.70
N SER A 86 -18.06 3.71 -8.64
CA SER A 86 -18.10 2.35 -9.22
C SER A 86 -17.87 1.29 -8.14
N ILE A 87 -16.91 1.55 -7.23
CA ILE A 87 -16.55 0.64 -6.14
C ILE A 87 -17.62 0.62 -5.05
N LEU A 88 -18.19 1.78 -4.67
CA LEU A 88 -19.25 1.87 -3.67
C LEU A 88 -20.56 1.23 -4.13
N ASP A 89 -20.97 1.44 -5.39
CA ASP A 89 -22.21 0.87 -5.93
C ASP A 89 -22.19 -0.67 -5.83
N ASP A 90 -21.05 -1.26 -6.18
CA ASP A 90 -20.84 -2.71 -6.09
C ASP A 90 -20.73 -3.22 -4.65
N LEU A 91 -20.04 -2.50 -3.76
CA LEU A 91 -19.93 -2.88 -2.35
C LEU A 91 -21.27 -2.79 -1.59
N ILE A 92 -22.18 -1.91 -2.03
CA ILE A 92 -23.53 -1.76 -1.45
C ILE A 92 -24.50 -2.84 -1.98
N ASP A 93 -24.28 -3.36 -3.18
CA ASP A 93 -25.14 -4.36 -3.82
C ASP A 93 -24.83 -5.82 -3.38
N GLU A 94 -23.78 -6.04 -2.56
CA GLU A 94 -23.35 -7.35 -2.01
C GLU A 94 -24.09 -7.80 -0.72
#